data_AF-A0ABD0RG20-F1
#
_entry.id   AF-A0ABD0RG20-F1
#
_cell.length_a   1.000
_cell.length_b   1.000
_cell.length_c   1.000
_cell.angle_alpha   90.00
_cell.angle_beta   90.00
_cell.angle_gamma   90.00
#
_symmetry.space_group_name_H-M   'P 1'
#
loop_
_entity.id
_entity.type
_entity.pdbx_description
1 polymer ?
#
loop_
_entity_poly.entity_id
_entity_poly.type
_entity_poly.pdbx_seq_one_letter_code
_entity_poly.pdbx_strand_id
1 'polypeptide(L)'
;IADRGLKTSLVLEDDLRFEIFFKRRLQNLMREVESKDLDWDLIYIGRKRMQVDRPEKAVPNIRNLVEADYSYWTLGYMMSLQGAQKLLKAEPLSKMLPVDEFLPVMFNKHPV
;
A
#
# COMPACT_ATOMS: atom_id res chain seq x y z
N ILE A 1 -7.09 1.65 13.14
CA ILE A 1 -7.48 0.54 12.23
C ILE A 1 -7.67 -0.74 13.02
N ALA A 2 -6.60 -1.33 13.57
CA ALA A 2 -6.64 -2.60 14.31
C ALA A 2 -7.57 -2.57 15.54
N ASP A 3 -7.41 -1.57 16.41
CA ASP A 3 -8.22 -1.42 17.64
C ASP A 3 -9.73 -1.38 17.37
N ARG A 4 -10.13 -0.70 16.28
CA ARG A 4 -11.53 -0.59 15.84
C ARG A 4 -12.00 -1.75 14.96
N GLY A 5 -11.16 -2.73 14.64
CA GLY A 5 -11.49 -3.86 13.77
C GLY A 5 -11.91 -3.46 12.34
N LEU A 6 -11.39 -2.35 11.82
CA LEU A 6 -11.77 -1.87 10.47
C LEU A 6 -11.19 -2.82 9.41
N LYS A 7 -12.05 -3.46 8.63
CA LYS A 7 -11.66 -4.41 7.57
C LYS A 7 -10.68 -3.80 6.56
N THR A 8 -10.98 -2.58 6.15
CA THR A 8 -10.23 -1.82 5.16
C THR A 8 -10.16 -0.36 5.61
N SER A 9 -9.03 0.29 5.40
CA SER A 9 -8.85 1.72 5.68
C SER A 9 -8.03 2.37 4.59
N LEU A 10 -8.37 3.61 4.26
CA LEU A 10 -7.61 4.48 3.39
C LEU A 10 -6.80 5.43 4.27
N VAL A 11 -5.48 5.43 4.11
CA VAL A 11 -4.55 6.34 4.80
C VAL A 11 -3.93 7.25 3.75
N LEU A 12 -3.91 8.54 4.04
CA LEU A 12 -3.49 9.61 3.14
C LEU A 12 -2.73 10.65 3.96
N GLU A 13 -1.69 11.23 3.36
CA GLU A 13 -1.17 12.53 3.81
C GLU A 13 -2.25 13.62 3.65
N ASP A 14 -2.13 14.67 4.45
CA ASP A 14 -3.12 15.75 4.53
C ASP A 14 -3.02 16.78 3.40
N ASP A 15 -1.88 16.85 2.72
CA ASP A 15 -1.57 17.84 1.68
C ASP A 15 -1.71 17.33 0.23
N LEU A 16 -2.32 16.15 0.06
CA LEU A 16 -2.44 15.52 -1.24
C LEU A 16 -3.38 16.26 -2.20
N ARG A 17 -3.02 16.23 -3.48
CA ARG A 17 -3.89 16.64 -4.60
C ARG A 17 -4.38 15.41 -5.35
N PHE A 18 -5.70 15.26 -5.42
CA PHE A 18 -6.32 14.13 -6.12
C PHE A 18 -6.47 14.40 -7.62
N GLU A 19 -6.10 13.40 -8.41
CA GLU A 19 -6.41 13.35 -9.84
C GLU A 19 -7.92 13.30 -10.09
N ILE A 20 -8.33 13.74 -11.29
CA ILE A 20 -9.73 13.70 -11.71
C ILE A 20 -10.24 12.25 -11.62
N PHE A 21 -11.43 12.09 -11.03
CA PHE A 21 -12.08 10.80 -10.79
C PHE A 21 -11.34 9.85 -9.83
N PHE A 22 -10.40 10.34 -9.00
CA PHE A 22 -9.67 9.52 -8.01
C PHE A 22 -10.58 8.55 -7.25
N LYS A 23 -11.64 9.07 -6.60
CA LYS A 23 -12.58 8.26 -5.82
C LYS A 23 -13.18 7.12 -6.64
N ARG A 24 -13.65 7.41 -7.86
CA ARG A 24 -14.25 6.41 -8.76
C ARG A 24 -13.21 5.35 -9.16
N ARG A 25 -11.99 5.76 -9.48
CA ARG A 25 -10.89 4.84 -9.84
C ARG A 25 -10.53 3.93 -8.68
N LEU A 26 -10.40 4.48 -7.48
CA LEU A 26 -10.11 3.70 -6.27
C LEU A 26 -11.25 2.72 -5.95
N GLN A 27 -12.51 3.17 -6.02
CA GLN A 27 -13.66 2.27 -5.81
C GLN A 27 -13.73 1.14 -6.83
N ASN A 28 -13.35 1.39 -8.09
CA ASN A 28 -13.30 0.34 -9.11
C ASN A 28 -12.19 -0.67 -8.79
N LEU A 29 -10.99 -0.19 -8.45
CA LEU A 29 -9.88 -1.04 -8.05
C LEU A 29 -10.26 -1.93 -6.85
N MET A 30 -10.84 -1.35 -5.80
CA MET A 30 -11.21 -2.12 -4.61
C MET A 30 -12.30 -3.16 -4.89
N ARG A 31 -13.24 -2.89 -5.81
CA ARG A 31 -14.22 -3.90 -6.26
C ARG A 31 -13.58 -5.04 -7.04
N GLU A 32 -12.59 -4.74 -7.88
CA GLU A 32 -11.81 -5.78 -8.57
C GLU A 32 -11.05 -6.64 -7.56
N VAL A 33 -10.32 -6.02 -6.63
CA VAL A 33 -9.59 -6.68 -5.53
C VAL A 33 -10.49 -7.63 -4.74
N GLU A 34 -11.68 -7.16 -4.35
CA GLU A 34 -12.67 -7.98 -3.61
C GLU A 34 -13.23 -9.10 -4.48
N SER A 35 -13.63 -8.82 -5.72
CA SER A 35 -14.20 -9.84 -6.63
C SER A 35 -13.23 -10.96 -7.00
N LYS A 36 -11.93 -10.70 -6.88
CA LYS A 36 -10.86 -11.66 -7.16
C LYS A 36 -10.32 -12.35 -5.92
N ASP A 37 -10.88 -12.04 -4.74
CA ASP A 37 -10.44 -12.57 -3.45
C ASP A 37 -8.93 -12.45 -3.28
N LEU A 38 -8.38 -11.29 -3.68
CA LEU A 38 -6.94 -11.05 -3.58
C LEU A 38 -6.57 -11.04 -2.09
N ASP A 39 -5.58 -11.84 -1.70
CA ASP A 39 -4.94 -11.70 -0.40
C ASP A 39 -3.96 -10.53 -0.44
N TRP A 40 -4.23 -9.47 0.34
CA TRP A 40 -3.40 -8.27 0.37
C TRP A 40 -3.33 -7.64 1.76
N ASP A 41 -2.16 -7.07 2.06
CA ASP A 41 -1.90 -6.36 3.32
C ASP A 41 -2.00 -4.85 3.15
N LEU A 42 -1.34 -4.33 2.12
CA LEU A 42 -1.24 -2.92 1.80
C LEU A 42 -1.27 -2.72 0.28
N ILE A 43 -2.03 -1.75 -0.21
CA ILE A 43 -2.01 -1.32 -1.62
C ILE A 43 -1.62 0.15 -1.64
N TYR A 44 -0.47 0.48 -2.24
CA TYR A 44 -0.10 1.87 -2.48
C TYR A 44 -1.08 2.53 -3.45
N ILE A 45 -1.53 3.73 -3.11
CA ILE A 45 -2.34 4.58 -3.98
C ILE A 45 -1.62 5.87 -4.38
N GLY A 46 -0.51 6.18 -3.69
CA GLY A 46 0.44 7.22 -4.06
C GLY A 46 1.80 6.89 -3.48
N ARG A 47 2.81 6.80 -4.35
CA ARG A 47 4.22 6.56 -4.01
C ARG A 47 5.13 6.96 -5.16
N LYS A 48 6.41 7.17 -4.87
CA LYS A 48 7.47 7.25 -5.88
C LYS A 48 8.11 5.89 -6.09
N ARG A 49 8.03 5.39 -7.33
CA ARG A 49 8.79 4.20 -7.77
C ARG A 49 10.27 4.56 -7.82
N MET A 50 11.11 3.79 -7.15
CA MET A 50 12.56 3.99 -7.20
C MET A 50 13.22 3.10 -8.26
N GLN A 51 12.68 1.91 -8.52
CA GLN A 51 13.10 1.06 -9.63
C GLN A 51 12.31 1.42 -10.90
N VAL A 52 12.94 2.14 -11.82
CA VAL A 52 12.32 2.60 -13.08
C VAL A 52 12.76 1.80 -14.30
N ASP A 53 13.94 1.17 -14.26
CA ASP A 53 14.52 0.47 -15.43
C ASP A 53 13.78 -0.81 -15.79
N ARG A 54 13.09 -1.44 -14.82
CA ARG A 54 12.28 -2.63 -15.04
C ARG A 54 10.81 -2.34 -14.66
N PRO A 55 9.85 -2.84 -15.46
CA PRO A 55 8.45 -2.76 -15.09
C PRO A 55 8.20 -3.60 -13.84
N GLU A 56 7.32 -3.10 -12.97
CA GLU A 56 6.79 -3.90 -11.85
C GLU A 56 5.84 -4.97 -12.39
N LYS A 57 5.81 -6.11 -11.70
CA LYS A 57 4.99 -7.25 -12.10
C LYS A 57 3.52 -6.92 -11.87
N ALA A 58 2.70 -7.06 -12.92
CA ALA A 58 1.25 -6.88 -12.80
C ALA A 58 0.64 -7.95 -11.89
N VAL A 59 -0.32 -7.54 -11.06
CA VAL A 59 -1.16 -8.50 -10.32
C VAL A 59 -2.13 -9.14 -11.31
N PRO A 60 -2.16 -10.48 -11.44
CA PRO A 60 -3.02 -11.14 -12.42
C PRO A 60 -4.50 -10.78 -12.22
N ASN A 61 -5.19 -10.53 -13.34
CA ASN A 61 -6.64 -10.32 -13.38
C ASN A 61 -7.18 -9.07 -12.64
N ILE A 62 -6.32 -8.16 -12.19
CA ILE A 62 -6.71 -6.87 -11.59
C ILE A 62 -6.04 -5.75 -12.37
N ARG A 63 -6.84 -4.84 -12.93
CA ARG A 63 -6.33 -3.75 -13.76
C ARG A 63 -5.67 -2.69 -12.91
N ASN A 64 -4.56 -2.13 -13.41
CA ASN A 64 -3.82 -1.04 -12.77
C ASN A 64 -3.31 -1.38 -11.37
N LEU A 65 -3.03 -2.66 -11.09
CA LEU A 65 -2.41 -3.10 -9.86
C LEU A 65 -1.14 -3.89 -10.18
N VAL A 66 -0.08 -3.63 -9.41
CA VAL A 66 1.24 -4.24 -9.56
C VAL A 66 1.77 -4.65 -8.20
N GLU A 67 2.63 -5.66 -8.16
CA GLU A 67 3.47 -5.97 -7.01
C GLU A 67 4.50 -4.84 -6.88
N ALA A 68 4.42 -4.06 -5.81
CA ALA A 68 5.32 -2.93 -5.59
C ALA A 68 6.77 -3.41 -5.38
N ASP A 69 7.72 -2.72 -6.02
CA ASP A 69 9.15 -2.82 -5.73
C ASP A 69 9.56 -1.69 -4.76
N TYR A 70 10.86 -1.47 -4.56
CA TYR A 70 11.37 -0.40 -3.70
C TYR A 70 10.73 0.95 -4.03
N SER A 71 10.22 1.59 -2.99
CA SER A 71 9.32 2.73 -3.06
C SER A 71 9.67 3.73 -1.99
N TYR A 72 9.52 5.01 -2.31
CA TYR A 72 9.72 6.13 -1.40
C TYR A 72 8.54 7.12 -1.51
N TRP A 73 8.52 8.15 -0.67
CA TRP A 73 7.49 9.19 -0.68
C TRP A 73 6.09 8.58 -0.61
N THR A 74 5.79 7.93 0.51
CA THR A 74 4.53 7.24 0.77
C THR A 74 3.40 8.24 1.00
N LEU A 75 2.81 8.72 -0.10
CA LEU A 75 1.70 9.67 -0.09
C LEU A 75 0.42 9.07 0.51
N GLY A 76 0.16 7.79 0.21
CA GLY A 76 -1.04 7.12 0.71
C GLY A 76 -1.16 5.67 0.31
N TYR A 77 -1.94 4.93 1.08
CA TYR A 77 -2.18 3.50 0.87
C TYR A 77 -3.56 3.07 1.40
N MET A 78 -4.09 2.02 0.78
CA MET A 78 -5.11 1.18 1.39
C MET A 78 -4.42 0.20 2.35
N MET A 79 -5.05 -0.05 3.49
CA MET A 79 -4.59 -0.96 4.52
C MET A 79 -5.70 -1.96 4.84
N SER A 80 -5.40 -3.26 4.78
CA SER A 80 -6.31 -4.30 5.29
C SER A 80 -6.13 -4.48 6.80
N LEU A 81 -7.12 -5.05 7.47
CA LEU A 81 -7.02 -5.35 8.91
C LEU A 81 -5.82 -6.25 9.22
N GLN A 82 -5.60 -7.28 8.40
CA GLN A 82 -4.45 -8.18 8.57
C GLN A 82 -3.12 -7.47 8.34
N GLY A 83 -3.04 -6.57 7.35
CA GLY A 83 -1.86 -5.76 7.11
C GLY A 83 -1.54 -4.86 8.30
N ALA A 84 -2.54 -4.18 8.85
CA ALA A 84 -2.38 -3.35 10.03
C ALA A 84 -1.88 -4.16 11.24
N GLN A 85 -2.41 -5.36 11.46
CA GLN A 85 -1.97 -6.25 12.52
C GLN A 85 -0.53 -6.75 12.30
N LYS A 86 -0.16 -7.12 11.07
CA LYS A 86 1.21 -7.54 10.71
C LYS A 86 2.22 -6.42 10.99
N LEU A 87 1.93 -5.17 10.59
CA LEU A 87 2.80 -4.03 10.85
C LEU A 87 2.96 -3.74 12.34
N LEU A 88 1.90 -3.83 13.14
CA LEU A 88 1.98 -3.62 14.59
C LEU A 88 2.80 -4.72 15.29
N LYS A 89 2.73 -5.96 14.82
CA LYS A 89 3.54 -7.08 15.35
C LYS A 89 5.04 -6.90 15.16
N ALA A 90 5.47 -6.01 14.25
CA ALA A 90 6.88 -5.66 14.09
C ALA A 90 7.39 -4.71 15.17
N GLU A 91 6.54 -4.30 16.13
CA GLU A 91 6.86 -3.37 17.22
C GLU A 91 7.58 -2.10 16.72
N PRO A 92 7.03 -1.37 15.72
CA PRO A 92 7.73 -0.31 15.00
C PRO A 92 8.16 0.87 15.88
N LEU A 93 7.53 1.02 17.06
CA LEU A 93 7.86 2.09 18.00
C LEU A 93 9.10 1.78 18.84
N SER A 94 9.51 0.51 18.94
CA SER A 94 10.72 0.12 19.69
C SER A 94 12.01 0.58 18.99
N LYS A 95 11.99 0.62 17.65
CA LYS A 95 13.07 1.09 16.78
C LYS A 95 12.44 1.83 15.60
N MET A 96 12.21 3.12 15.80
CA MET A 96 11.56 3.96 14.80
C MET A 96 12.39 4.05 13.52
N LEU A 97 11.74 3.73 12.40
CA LEU A 97 12.23 3.99 11.05
C LEU A 97 11.25 4.95 10.36
N PRO A 98 11.73 5.80 9.43
CA PRO A 98 10.85 6.52 8.53
C PRO A 98 9.90 5.54 7.84
N VAL A 99 8.63 5.93 7.65
CA VAL A 99 7.62 5.05 7.04
C VAL A 99 8.03 4.57 5.64
N ASP A 100 8.72 5.43 4.90
CA ASP A 100 9.27 5.16 3.57
C ASP A 100 10.33 4.06 3.57
N GLU A 101 11.00 3.82 4.69
CA GLU A 101 11.93 2.69 4.83
C GLU A 101 11.29 1.50 5.51
N PHE A 102 10.45 1.77 6.50
CA PHE A 102 9.75 0.73 7.24
C PHE A 102 8.90 -0.12 6.30
N LEU A 103 8.05 0.48 5.46
CA LEU A 103 7.17 -0.30 4.60
C LEU A 103 7.95 -1.18 3.61
N PRO A 104 8.91 -0.68 2.80
CA PRO A 104 9.71 -1.53 1.91
C PRO A 104 10.48 -2.65 2.60
N VAL A 105 11.02 -2.41 3.80
CA VAL A 105 11.66 -3.45 4.60
C VAL A 105 10.67 -4.57 4.93
N MET A 106 9.42 -4.23 5.30
CA MET A 106 8.40 -5.21 5.68
C MET A 106 8.00 -6.19 4.56
N PHE A 107 8.24 -5.83 3.28
CA PHE A 107 8.04 -6.74 2.14
C PHE A 107 9.33 -7.07 1.39
N ASN A 108 10.49 -6.91 2.04
CA ASN A 108 11.82 -7.28 1.53
C ASN A 108 12.20 -6.61 0.19
N LYS A 109 11.80 -5.35 -0.01
CA LYS A 109 12.14 -4.55 -1.19
C LYS A 109 12.87 -3.27 -0.81
N HIS A 110 13.87 -3.39 0.04
CA HIS A 110 14.76 -2.28 0.43
C HIS A 110 16.16 -2.53 -0.17
N PRO A 111 16.86 -1.50 -0.68
CA PRO A 111 18.22 -1.65 -1.18
C PRO A 111 19.16 -2.02 -0.03
N VAL A 112 20.11 -2.92 -0.28
CA VAL A 112 21.19 -3.24 0.67
C VAL A 112 22.32 -2.24 0.48
#